data_AF-A0A820VKK1-F1
#
_entry.id   AF-A0A820VKK1-F1
#
_cell.length_a   1.000
_cell.length_b   1.000
_cell.length_c   1.000
_cell.angle_alpha   90.00
_cell.angle_beta   90.00
_cell.angle_gamma   90.00
#
_symmetry.space_group_name_H-M   'P 1'
#
loop_
_entity.id
_entity.type
_entity.pdbx_description
1 polymer ?
#
loop_
_entity_poly.entity_id
_entity_poly.type
_entity_poly.pdbx_seq_one_letter_code
_entity_poly.pdbx_strand_id
1 'polypeptide(L)'
;MNADFFSVLTFVFWSVNLTTAISLQSFSNVSERNTASIGLIGDPNDVSARTVGATIIVGGGQDVDEVYQWMIEKAGGGDFVVLRASGTDAYNSYIYELGSINSVETLLIDSRTLANNALVEKTILSAEAVFIAGGDQANYVNFWKDTKVHHALNFVRNVKKIPVGGTSAGCAILGEAYFSALEGTVTSPEALNNPYMNLVTLGYKDFMNQPYLSNVITDSHFDNRDRHGRLVTFLARMNHDHGILARGIGLDESTAVCIESNGTGKIIGFGSAYFLTQNGMDSTPETCRDGSPLDWYRYQKAVKVYKIQATTDGSHTFDLNTWGSGTGGIHMYYYVRGGVLYKTFY
;
A
#
# COMPACT_ATOMS: atom_id res chain seq x y z
N MET A 1 43.64 -64.66 -48.16
CA MET A 1 43.21 -65.84 -48.92
C MET A 1 41.91 -65.50 -49.62
N ASN A 2 41.99 -65.49 -50.96
CA ASN A 2 40.97 -65.65 -52.01
C ASN A 2 39.55 -65.07 -51.86
N ALA A 3 39.32 -64.03 -52.67
CA ALA A 3 38.33 -63.88 -53.76
C ALA A 3 37.16 -64.88 -53.89
N ASP A 4 35.99 -64.32 -54.23
CA ASP A 4 35.01 -64.71 -55.27
C ASP A 4 33.66 -64.00 -54.97
N PHE A 5 32.74 -63.58 -55.86
CA PHE A 5 32.67 -63.31 -57.30
C PHE A 5 31.41 -62.41 -57.52
N PHE A 6 31.29 -61.78 -58.69
CA PHE A 6 30.30 -60.74 -59.05
C PHE A 6 28.88 -61.23 -59.46
N SER A 7 27.96 -60.25 -59.58
CA SER A 7 26.80 -60.13 -60.52
C SER A 7 25.39 -60.46 -59.92
N VAL A 8 24.24 -59.82 -60.18
CA VAL A 8 23.70 -58.92 -61.25
C VAL A 8 22.37 -58.26 -60.77
N LEU A 9 22.07 -57.03 -61.27
CA LEU A 9 20.78 -56.28 -61.49
C LEU A 9 19.64 -56.34 -60.43
N THR A 10 18.87 -55.28 -60.11
CA THR A 10 18.10 -54.39 -61.01
C THR A 10 17.53 -53.20 -60.20
N PHE A 11 17.40 -52.02 -60.82
CA PHE A 11 16.73 -50.84 -60.27
C PHE A 11 15.19 -50.96 -60.27
N VAL A 12 14.53 -50.57 -59.17
CA VAL A 12 13.16 -50.02 -59.20
C VAL A 12 13.10 -48.86 -58.19
N PHE A 13 12.97 -47.64 -58.70
CA PHE A 13 12.55 -46.48 -57.91
C PHE A 13 11.02 -46.50 -57.81
N TRP A 14 10.49 -46.44 -56.59
CA TRP A 14 9.11 -46.06 -56.34
C TRP A 14 9.11 -44.78 -55.50
N SER A 15 8.68 -43.68 -56.13
CA SER A 15 8.35 -42.44 -55.44
C SER A 15 7.00 -42.60 -54.77
N VAL A 16 6.97 -42.50 -53.44
CA VAL A 16 5.72 -42.39 -52.68
C VAL A 16 5.64 -40.97 -52.14
N ASN A 17 4.82 -40.16 -52.80
CA ASN A 17 4.34 -38.88 -52.26
C ASN A 17 3.31 -39.19 -51.17
N LEU A 18 3.66 -38.98 -49.90
CA LEU A 18 2.69 -38.83 -48.82
C LEU A 18 2.63 -37.37 -48.40
N THR A 19 1.71 -36.62 -48.99
CA THR A 19 1.26 -35.34 -48.46
C THR A 19 0.30 -35.61 -47.30
N THR A 20 0.84 -35.73 -46.09
CA THR A 20 0.03 -35.60 -44.86
C THR A 20 -0.26 -34.12 -44.63
N ALA A 21 -1.49 -33.71 -44.94
CA ALA A 21 -2.03 -32.43 -44.52
C ALA A 21 -2.18 -32.45 -42.99
N ILE A 22 -1.29 -31.74 -42.30
CA ILE A 22 -1.47 -31.41 -40.89
C ILE A 22 -2.59 -30.38 -40.83
N SER A 23 -3.76 -30.77 -40.34
CA SER A 23 -4.79 -29.84 -39.91
C SER A 23 -4.23 -29.05 -38.73
N LEU A 24 -3.72 -27.84 -39.01
CA LEU A 24 -3.56 -26.81 -38.00
C LEU A 24 -4.97 -26.41 -37.55
N GLN A 25 -5.47 -27.05 -36.50
CA GLN A 25 -6.53 -26.46 -35.71
C GLN A 25 -5.97 -25.14 -35.17
N SER A 26 -6.44 -24.04 -35.72
CA SER A 26 -6.27 -22.72 -35.12
C SER A 26 -6.97 -22.75 -33.77
N PHE A 27 -6.23 -23.05 -32.70
CA PHE A 27 -6.65 -22.63 -31.38
C PHE A 27 -6.76 -21.11 -31.46
N SER A 28 -8.00 -20.60 -31.42
CA SER A 28 -8.22 -19.21 -31.11
C SER A 28 -7.48 -18.93 -29.81
N ASN A 29 -6.39 -18.17 -29.86
CA ASN A 29 -5.76 -17.57 -28.69
C ASN A 29 -6.77 -16.60 -28.08
N VAL A 30 -7.78 -17.12 -27.39
CA VAL A 30 -8.52 -16.34 -26.42
C VAL A 30 -7.49 -16.06 -25.36
N SER A 31 -6.94 -14.83 -25.34
CA SER A 31 -6.10 -14.43 -24.22
C SER A 31 -6.92 -14.69 -22.95
N GLU A 32 -6.34 -15.48 -22.05
CA GLU A 32 -6.98 -15.79 -20.79
C GLU A 32 -7.29 -14.47 -20.09
N ARG A 33 -8.58 -14.18 -19.85
CA ARG A 33 -8.99 -12.90 -19.26
C ARG A 33 -8.60 -12.91 -17.78
N ASN A 34 -8.04 -11.80 -17.30
CA ASN A 34 -7.84 -11.60 -15.88
C ASN A 34 -9.22 -11.47 -15.21
N THR A 35 -9.68 -12.51 -14.52
CA THR A 35 -11.01 -12.54 -13.89
C THR A 35 -11.17 -11.58 -12.72
N ALA A 36 -10.08 -11.02 -12.20
CA ALA A 36 -10.14 -9.95 -11.20
C ALA A 36 -10.35 -8.57 -11.84
N SER A 37 -10.11 -8.41 -13.14
CA SER A 37 -10.31 -7.14 -13.83
C SER A 37 -11.81 -6.84 -13.93
N ILE A 38 -12.23 -5.75 -13.30
CA ILE A 38 -13.63 -5.30 -13.30
C ILE A 38 -13.86 -4.05 -14.15
N GLY A 39 -12.80 -3.50 -14.74
CA GLY A 39 -12.88 -2.36 -15.64
C GLY A 39 -11.49 -1.93 -16.10
N LEU A 40 -11.38 -1.61 -17.39
CA LEU A 40 -10.18 -1.02 -18.01
C LEU A 40 -10.61 0.13 -18.92
N ILE A 41 -9.93 1.26 -18.82
CA ILE A 41 -10.05 2.41 -19.73
C ILE A 41 -8.66 2.78 -20.26
N GLY A 42 -8.58 3.25 -21.52
CA GLY A 42 -7.31 3.56 -22.18
C GLY A 42 -6.86 2.47 -23.15
N ASP A 43 -5.56 2.41 -23.44
CA ASP A 43 -4.97 1.40 -24.32
C ASP A 43 -4.73 0.09 -23.54
N PRO A 44 -5.28 -1.06 -23.97
CA PRO A 44 -5.07 -2.34 -23.28
C PRO A 44 -3.67 -2.94 -23.48
N ASN A 45 -2.80 -2.34 -24.30
CA ASN A 45 -1.43 -2.80 -24.49
C ASN A 45 -0.51 -2.23 -23.42
N ASP A 46 0.24 -3.11 -22.77
CA ASP A 46 1.28 -2.78 -21.79
C ASP A 46 2.32 -1.83 -22.37
N VAL A 47 2.67 -0.79 -21.62
CA VAL A 47 3.72 0.17 -21.97
C VAL A 47 4.76 0.25 -20.86
N SER A 48 6.02 0.45 -21.25
CA SER A 48 7.07 0.72 -20.26
C SER A 48 7.39 2.21 -20.26
N ALA A 49 7.00 2.90 -19.18
CA ALA A 49 7.34 4.30 -18.97
C ALA A 49 8.45 4.47 -17.92
N ARG A 50 9.14 5.62 -17.96
CA ARG A 50 10.09 5.98 -16.91
C ARG A 50 9.34 6.49 -15.69
N THR A 51 9.36 5.72 -14.61
CA THR A 51 8.68 6.06 -13.34
C THR A 51 9.64 6.68 -12.32
N VAL A 52 9.05 7.32 -11.30
CA VAL A 52 9.75 7.76 -10.10
C VAL A 52 9.11 7.10 -8.89
N GLY A 53 9.91 6.35 -8.12
CA GLY A 53 9.43 5.69 -6.91
C GLY A 53 8.93 6.69 -5.87
N ALA A 54 7.73 6.44 -5.37
CA ALA A 54 7.03 7.31 -4.43
C ALA A 54 6.06 6.51 -3.55
N THR A 55 5.67 7.10 -2.42
CA THR A 55 4.63 6.53 -1.54
C THR A 55 3.56 7.57 -1.25
N ILE A 56 2.29 7.21 -1.46
CA ILE A 56 1.16 8.11 -1.28
C ILE A 56 0.25 7.55 -0.19
N ILE A 57 0.16 8.26 0.93
CA ILE A 57 -0.68 7.85 2.07
C ILE A 57 -1.84 8.82 2.15
N VAL A 58 -3.08 8.36 1.93
CA VAL A 58 -4.27 9.23 1.87
C VAL A 58 -5.22 8.92 3.03
N GLY A 59 -5.73 9.97 3.69
CA GLY A 59 -6.56 9.88 4.89
C GLY A 59 -8.02 9.44 4.64
N GLY A 60 -8.44 9.19 3.40
CA GLY A 60 -9.83 8.86 3.07
C GLY A 60 -10.71 10.10 2.85
N GLY A 61 -12.03 9.89 2.82
CA GLY A 61 -12.98 10.97 2.53
C GLY A 61 -13.04 11.28 1.03
N GLN A 62 -13.30 12.55 0.68
CA GLN A 62 -13.31 12.98 -0.71
C GLN A 62 -11.89 12.97 -1.29
N ASP A 63 -11.77 12.46 -2.51
CA ASP A 63 -10.53 12.44 -3.27
C ASP A 63 -10.04 13.88 -3.59
N VAL A 64 -8.72 14.05 -3.66
CA VAL A 64 -8.05 15.33 -3.93
C VAL A 64 -7.31 15.21 -5.25
N ASP A 65 -7.76 15.94 -6.27
CA ASP A 65 -7.26 15.84 -7.65
C ASP A 65 -5.73 15.99 -7.72
N GLU A 66 -5.16 16.94 -6.97
CA GLU A 66 -3.73 17.22 -6.96
C GLU A 66 -2.90 16.02 -6.48
N VAL A 67 -3.46 15.15 -5.62
CA VAL A 67 -2.78 13.92 -5.16
C VAL A 67 -2.67 12.90 -6.29
N TYR A 68 -3.75 12.70 -7.05
CA TYR A 68 -3.77 11.75 -8.16
C TYR A 68 -3.00 12.29 -9.37
N GLN A 69 -3.08 13.58 -9.67
CA GLN A 69 -2.25 14.24 -10.66
C GLN A 69 -0.75 14.08 -10.34
N TRP A 70 -0.38 14.29 -9.07
CA TRP A 70 1.00 14.07 -8.62
C TRP A 70 1.42 12.61 -8.81
N MET A 71 0.55 11.65 -8.49
CA MET A 71 0.85 10.22 -8.67
C MET A 71 0.96 9.83 -10.16
N ILE A 72 0.11 10.39 -11.01
CA ILE A 72 0.16 10.24 -12.48
C ILE A 72 1.50 10.74 -13.02
N GLU A 73 1.98 11.91 -12.55
CA GLU A 73 3.29 12.43 -12.93
C GLU A 73 4.41 11.43 -12.59
N LYS A 74 4.35 10.79 -11.42
CA LYS A 74 5.32 9.76 -11.01
C LYS A 74 5.22 8.47 -11.82
N ALA A 75 4.05 8.18 -12.38
CA ALA A 75 3.81 7.04 -13.27
C ALA A 75 4.41 7.26 -14.67
N GLY A 76 4.75 8.50 -15.03
CA GLY A 76 5.41 8.81 -16.30
C GLY A 76 4.56 8.52 -17.54
N GLY A 77 3.24 8.44 -17.38
CA GLY A 77 2.29 8.16 -18.46
C GLY A 77 2.05 6.68 -18.78
N GLY A 78 2.53 5.76 -17.93
CA GLY A 78 2.30 4.31 -18.10
C GLY A 78 0.94 3.82 -17.59
N ASP A 79 0.88 2.54 -17.25
CA ASP A 79 -0.34 1.88 -16.78
C ASP A 79 -0.60 2.10 -15.29
N PHE A 80 -1.82 2.50 -14.96
CA PHE A 80 -2.25 2.76 -13.59
C PHE A 80 -3.19 1.64 -13.11
N VAL A 81 -2.79 0.90 -12.07
CA VAL A 81 -3.59 -0.19 -11.53
C VAL A 81 -4.20 0.19 -10.19
N VAL A 82 -5.52 0.08 -10.09
CA VAL A 82 -6.28 0.27 -8.84
C VAL A 82 -6.59 -1.10 -8.25
N LEU A 83 -6.17 -1.35 -7.01
CA LEU A 83 -6.40 -2.60 -6.30
C LEU A 83 -7.49 -2.44 -5.25
N ARG A 84 -8.45 -3.36 -5.25
CA ARG A 84 -9.58 -3.36 -4.30
C ARG A 84 -9.89 -4.78 -3.84
N ALA A 85 -10.56 -4.91 -2.69
CA ALA A 85 -11.13 -6.16 -2.21
C ALA A 85 -12.67 -6.08 -2.07
N SER A 86 -13.26 -4.94 -2.46
CA SER A 86 -14.70 -4.70 -2.48
C SER A 86 -15.01 -3.49 -3.37
N GLY A 87 -16.25 -3.38 -3.84
CA GLY A 87 -16.78 -2.23 -4.59
C GLY A 87 -16.50 -2.27 -6.10
N THR A 88 -16.53 -1.12 -6.77
CA THR A 88 -16.50 -0.98 -8.23
C THR A 88 -15.19 -0.38 -8.77
N ASP A 89 -15.14 -0.16 -10.08
CA ASP A 89 -14.09 0.48 -10.88
C ASP A 89 -14.23 2.01 -10.98
N ALA A 90 -14.92 2.65 -10.03
CA ALA A 90 -15.23 4.09 -10.07
C ALA A 90 -13.99 5.02 -10.14
N TYR A 91 -12.80 4.52 -9.77
CA TYR A 91 -11.55 5.26 -9.91
C TYR A 91 -11.07 5.36 -11.37
N ASN A 92 -11.50 4.46 -12.26
CA ASN A 92 -10.95 4.38 -13.62
C ASN A 92 -11.16 5.68 -14.40
N SER A 93 -12.42 6.12 -14.57
CA SER A 93 -12.71 7.34 -15.32
C SER A 93 -12.12 8.57 -14.65
N TYR A 94 -12.25 8.66 -13.32
CA TYR A 94 -11.72 9.78 -12.54
C TYR A 94 -10.21 9.95 -12.73
N ILE A 95 -9.41 8.91 -12.51
CA ILE A 95 -7.95 8.97 -12.65
C ILE A 95 -7.55 9.22 -14.11
N TYR A 96 -8.24 8.58 -15.06
CA TYR A 96 -7.95 8.74 -16.49
C TYR A 96 -8.22 10.16 -17.00
N GLU A 97 -9.21 10.86 -16.45
CA GLU A 97 -9.53 12.25 -16.81
C GLU A 97 -8.57 13.29 -16.20
N LEU A 98 -7.80 12.93 -15.17
CA LEU A 98 -6.95 13.86 -14.43
C LEU A 98 -5.58 14.12 -15.07
N GLY A 99 -5.14 13.29 -16.02
CA GLY A 99 -3.83 13.45 -16.62
C GLY A 99 -3.55 12.49 -17.77
N SER A 100 -2.35 12.60 -18.35
CA SER A 100 -1.93 11.72 -19.44
C SER A 100 -1.36 10.42 -18.89
N ILE A 101 -2.11 9.32 -19.05
CA ILE A 101 -1.73 7.94 -18.72
C ILE A 101 -2.18 6.98 -19.83
N ASN A 102 -1.54 5.84 -19.95
CA ASN A 102 -1.84 4.84 -20.98
C ASN A 102 -3.19 4.16 -20.72
N SER A 103 -3.37 3.66 -19.49
CA SER A 103 -4.59 3.01 -19.07
C SER A 103 -4.83 3.15 -17.56
N VAL A 104 -6.09 2.96 -17.15
CA VAL A 104 -6.44 2.65 -15.76
C VAL A 104 -7.19 1.33 -15.74
N GLU A 105 -6.72 0.39 -14.93
CA GLU A 105 -7.36 -0.90 -14.72
C GLU A 105 -7.66 -1.12 -13.23
N THR A 106 -8.89 -1.49 -12.89
CA THR A 106 -9.26 -1.88 -11.53
C THR A 106 -9.29 -3.40 -11.41
N LEU A 107 -8.53 -3.92 -10.44
CA LEU A 107 -8.57 -5.32 -10.02
C LEU A 107 -9.34 -5.47 -8.71
N LEU A 108 -10.43 -6.25 -8.73
CA LEU A 108 -11.14 -6.72 -7.55
C LEU A 108 -10.56 -8.08 -7.11
N ILE A 109 -9.79 -8.06 -6.03
CA ILE A 109 -9.06 -9.21 -5.49
C ILE A 109 -9.64 -9.52 -4.10
N ASP A 110 -10.78 -10.20 -4.08
CA ASP A 110 -11.60 -10.48 -2.89
C ASP A 110 -11.45 -11.93 -2.37
N SER A 111 -10.42 -12.64 -2.83
CA SER A 111 -10.13 -14.00 -2.38
C SER A 111 -8.64 -14.34 -2.51
N ARG A 112 -8.17 -15.31 -1.71
CA ARG A 112 -6.80 -15.85 -1.84
C ARG A 112 -6.56 -16.52 -3.20
N THR A 113 -7.61 -17.04 -3.84
CA THR A 113 -7.52 -17.63 -5.19
C THR A 113 -7.17 -16.56 -6.22
N LEU A 114 -7.90 -15.43 -6.22
CA LEU A 114 -7.57 -14.29 -7.09
C LEU A 114 -6.22 -13.68 -6.75
N ALA A 115 -5.90 -13.57 -5.45
CA ALA A 115 -4.62 -13.02 -5.00
C ALA A 115 -3.40 -13.91 -5.38
N ASN A 116 -3.63 -15.18 -5.73
CA ASN A 116 -2.61 -16.09 -6.26
C ASN A 116 -2.77 -16.38 -7.76
N ASN A 117 -3.67 -15.69 -8.45
CA ASN A 117 -3.83 -15.83 -9.89
C ASN A 117 -2.62 -15.20 -10.62
N ALA A 118 -2.04 -15.94 -11.58
CA ALA A 118 -0.86 -15.49 -12.31
C ALA A 118 -1.11 -14.26 -13.20
N LEU A 119 -2.33 -14.05 -13.70
CA LEU A 119 -2.70 -12.87 -14.47
C LEU A 119 -2.82 -11.62 -13.58
N VAL A 120 -3.36 -11.78 -12.37
CA VAL A 120 -3.39 -10.69 -11.37
C VAL A 120 -1.98 -10.25 -11.01
N GLU A 121 -1.12 -11.21 -10.69
CA GLU A 121 0.31 -10.96 -10.43
C GLU A 121 0.96 -10.25 -11.62
N LYS A 122 0.75 -10.74 -12.85
CA LYS A 122 1.29 -10.14 -14.06
C LYS A 122 0.82 -8.70 -14.27
N THR A 123 -0.47 -8.41 -14.14
CA THR A 123 -1.00 -7.04 -14.27
C THR A 123 -0.34 -6.10 -13.27
N ILE A 124 -0.18 -6.52 -12.00
CA ILE A 124 0.50 -5.71 -10.99
C ILE A 124 1.97 -5.48 -11.38
N LEU A 125 2.69 -6.53 -11.79
CA LEU A 125 4.11 -6.44 -12.16
C LEU A 125 4.36 -5.54 -13.39
N SER A 126 3.40 -5.48 -14.32
CA SER A 126 3.46 -4.60 -15.49
C SER A 126 3.15 -3.14 -15.18
N ALA A 127 2.41 -2.82 -14.11
CA ALA A 127 1.97 -1.44 -13.83
C ALA A 127 3.10 -0.42 -13.60
N GLU A 128 2.87 0.84 -13.98
CA GLU A 128 3.71 2.01 -13.69
C GLU A 128 3.21 2.83 -12.50
N ALA A 129 2.00 2.56 -12.02
CA ALA A 129 1.50 3.03 -10.73
C ALA A 129 0.53 2.03 -10.12
N VAL A 130 0.54 1.90 -8.79
CA VAL A 130 -0.43 1.05 -8.08
C VAL A 130 -1.07 1.82 -6.94
N PHE A 131 -2.40 1.89 -6.93
CA PHE A 131 -3.17 2.53 -5.88
C PHE A 131 -4.11 1.54 -5.20
N ILE A 132 -4.06 1.47 -3.87
CA ILE A 132 -4.89 0.60 -3.05
C ILE A 132 -6.05 1.42 -2.49
N ALA A 133 -7.26 1.12 -2.94
CA ALA A 133 -8.43 1.90 -2.60
C ALA A 133 -8.86 1.75 -1.12
N GLY A 134 -9.91 2.48 -0.75
CA GLY A 134 -10.62 2.27 0.52
C GLY A 134 -11.50 1.02 0.51
N GLY A 135 -11.96 0.64 1.70
CA GLY A 135 -12.75 -0.56 1.96
C GLY A 135 -12.59 -1.00 3.41
N ASP A 136 -12.50 -2.30 3.63
CA ASP A 136 -12.12 -2.90 4.91
C ASP A 136 -10.69 -3.43 4.83
N GLN A 137 -9.81 -2.94 5.70
CA GLN A 137 -8.39 -3.36 5.71
C GLN A 137 -8.21 -4.83 6.12
N ALA A 138 -9.16 -5.42 6.85
CA ALA A 138 -9.13 -6.84 7.19
C ALA A 138 -9.18 -7.71 5.93
N ASN A 139 -9.88 -7.27 4.88
CA ASN A 139 -9.92 -7.99 3.60
C ASN A 139 -8.56 -7.99 2.90
N TYR A 140 -7.81 -6.89 2.94
CA TYR A 140 -6.45 -6.86 2.38
C TYR A 140 -5.52 -7.82 3.12
N VAL A 141 -5.61 -7.89 4.44
CA VAL A 141 -4.83 -8.82 5.24
C VAL A 141 -5.23 -10.27 4.95
N ASN A 142 -6.53 -10.59 5.01
CA ASN A 142 -7.04 -11.95 4.80
C ASN A 142 -6.75 -12.50 3.39
N PHE A 143 -6.92 -11.67 2.37
CA PHE A 143 -6.84 -12.11 0.98
C PHE A 143 -5.43 -11.98 0.39
N TRP A 144 -4.68 -10.93 0.73
CA TRP A 144 -3.44 -10.61 0.00
C TRP A 144 -2.17 -11.01 0.75
N LYS A 145 -2.16 -11.01 2.08
CA LYS A 145 -0.96 -11.38 2.83
C LYS A 145 -0.49 -12.79 2.50
N ASP A 146 0.82 -12.94 2.32
CA ASP A 146 1.49 -14.17 1.90
C ASP A 146 0.93 -14.78 0.60
N THR A 147 0.62 -13.92 -0.38
CA THR A 147 0.19 -14.31 -1.73
C THR A 147 1.06 -13.64 -2.81
N LYS A 148 0.87 -14.04 -4.05
CA LYS A 148 1.51 -13.41 -5.21
C LYS A 148 1.23 -11.90 -5.32
N VAL A 149 0.02 -11.44 -4.97
CA VAL A 149 -0.27 -9.99 -4.90
C VAL A 149 0.63 -9.29 -3.89
N HIS A 150 0.80 -9.84 -2.69
CA HIS A 150 1.69 -9.28 -1.68
C HIS A 150 3.15 -9.23 -2.15
N HIS A 151 3.64 -10.29 -2.80
CA HIS A 151 4.98 -10.30 -3.38
C HIS A 151 5.11 -9.28 -4.53
N ALA A 152 4.13 -9.20 -5.42
CA ALA A 152 4.12 -8.27 -6.54
C ALA A 152 4.13 -6.81 -6.07
N LEU A 153 3.31 -6.46 -5.07
CA LEU A 153 3.28 -5.12 -4.47
C LEU A 153 4.66 -4.69 -3.93
N ASN A 154 5.32 -5.58 -3.19
CA ASN A 154 6.67 -5.33 -2.68
C ASN A 154 7.71 -5.27 -3.80
N PHE A 155 7.59 -6.10 -4.84
CA PHE A 155 8.49 -6.07 -6.00
C PHE A 155 8.37 -4.76 -6.78
N VAL A 156 7.16 -4.35 -7.15
CA VAL A 156 6.98 -3.13 -7.94
C VAL A 156 7.44 -1.89 -7.17
N ARG A 157 7.26 -1.90 -5.85
CA ARG A 157 7.67 -0.81 -5.00
C ARG A 157 9.18 -0.73 -4.74
N ASN A 158 9.84 -1.87 -4.51
CA ASN A 158 11.23 -1.90 -4.04
C ASN A 158 12.25 -2.22 -5.14
N VAL A 159 11.82 -2.94 -6.18
CA VAL A 159 12.67 -3.34 -7.32
C VAL A 159 12.38 -2.48 -8.54
N LYS A 160 11.11 -2.44 -9.02
CA LYS A 160 10.71 -1.60 -10.17
C LYS A 160 10.70 -0.10 -9.81
N LYS A 161 10.51 0.21 -8.53
CA LYS A 161 10.46 1.58 -7.97
C LYS A 161 9.37 2.43 -8.63
N ILE A 162 8.16 1.91 -8.74
CA ILE A 162 6.98 2.67 -9.17
C ILE A 162 6.34 3.42 -7.98
N PRO A 163 5.53 4.47 -8.20
CA PRO A 163 4.65 5.02 -7.18
C PRO A 163 3.63 3.97 -6.70
N VAL A 164 3.56 3.78 -5.38
CA VAL A 164 2.53 2.95 -4.71
C VAL A 164 1.82 3.77 -3.64
N GLY A 165 0.50 3.78 -3.67
CA GLY A 165 -0.31 4.58 -2.75
C GLY A 165 -1.53 3.85 -2.23
N GLY A 166 -2.22 4.48 -1.28
CA GLY A 166 -3.53 3.99 -0.85
C GLY A 166 -4.28 4.95 0.06
N THR A 167 -5.60 4.77 0.08
CA THR A 167 -6.53 5.62 0.84
C THR A 167 -7.33 4.82 1.87
N SER A 168 -7.63 5.42 3.02
CA SER A 168 -8.44 4.81 4.08
C SER A 168 -7.88 3.44 4.52
N ALA A 169 -8.55 2.33 4.18
CA ALA A 169 -8.07 0.97 4.41
C ALA A 169 -6.78 0.63 3.65
N GLY A 170 -6.61 1.12 2.42
CA GLY A 170 -5.37 0.96 1.66
C GLY A 170 -4.21 1.73 2.29
N CYS A 171 -4.48 2.88 2.91
CA CYS A 171 -3.50 3.62 3.71
C CYS A 171 -3.04 2.82 4.94
N ALA A 172 -3.96 2.15 5.63
CA ALA A 172 -3.69 1.44 6.90
C ALA A 172 -2.64 0.32 6.77
N ILE A 173 -2.44 -0.23 5.58
CA ILE A 173 -1.52 -1.36 5.35
C ILE A 173 -0.15 -0.94 4.79
N LEU A 174 0.10 0.36 4.57
CA LEU A 174 1.35 0.84 3.96
C LEU A 174 2.52 0.97 4.95
N GLY A 175 2.24 1.10 6.26
CA GLY A 175 3.28 1.15 7.28
C GLY A 175 3.99 -0.19 7.47
N GLU A 176 5.22 -0.17 8.02
CA GLU A 176 5.88 -1.42 8.45
C GLU A 176 5.07 -2.09 9.58
N ALA A 177 4.43 -1.29 10.44
CA ALA A 177 3.35 -1.74 11.32
C ALA A 177 2.00 -1.36 10.73
N TYR A 178 0.97 -2.18 10.94
CA TYR A 178 -0.39 -1.91 10.46
C TYR A 178 -1.46 -2.36 11.45
N PHE A 179 -2.57 -1.63 11.46
CA PHE A 179 -3.77 -2.03 12.18
C PHE A 179 -4.64 -2.91 11.26
N SER A 180 -4.67 -4.21 11.52
CA SER A 180 -5.29 -5.19 10.64
C SER A 180 -6.83 -5.19 10.67
N ALA A 181 -7.42 -4.75 11.78
CA ALA A 181 -8.86 -4.76 12.03
C ALA A 181 -9.55 -6.12 11.81
N LEU A 182 -8.83 -7.23 11.98
CA LEU A 182 -9.38 -8.59 11.78
C LEU A 182 -10.58 -8.89 12.68
N GLU A 183 -10.62 -8.29 13.86
CA GLU A 183 -11.72 -8.41 14.83
C GLU A 183 -12.67 -7.20 14.79
N GLY A 184 -12.52 -6.31 13.80
CA GLY A 184 -13.26 -5.06 13.70
C GLY A 184 -12.43 -3.82 14.04
N THR A 185 -13.10 -2.66 14.10
CA THR A 185 -12.44 -1.37 14.40
C THR A 185 -12.50 -1.05 15.89
N VAL A 186 -11.55 -0.24 16.37
CA VAL A 186 -11.48 0.24 17.76
C VAL A 186 -11.54 1.76 17.82
N THR A 187 -12.26 2.30 18.79
CA THR A 187 -12.30 3.74 19.09
C THR A 187 -11.16 4.15 20.02
N SER A 188 -10.89 5.45 20.13
CA SER A 188 -9.86 5.95 21.07
C SER A 188 -10.16 5.60 22.53
N PRO A 189 -11.37 5.83 23.08
CA PRO A 189 -11.66 5.45 24.47
C PRO A 189 -11.49 3.95 24.74
N GLU A 190 -11.90 3.09 23.81
CA GLU A 190 -11.75 1.63 23.94
C GLU A 190 -10.27 1.22 23.98
N ALA A 191 -9.49 1.67 23.00
CA ALA A 191 -8.07 1.35 22.90
C ALA A 191 -7.28 1.87 24.12
N LEU A 192 -7.57 3.10 24.56
CA LEU A 192 -6.92 3.69 25.73
C LEU A 192 -7.30 2.97 27.04
N ASN A 193 -8.53 2.44 27.15
CA ASN A 193 -9.01 1.77 28.35
C ASN A 193 -8.52 0.31 28.45
N ASN A 194 -8.26 -0.36 27.32
CA ASN A 194 -7.55 -1.63 27.29
C ASN A 194 -6.71 -1.77 26.01
N PRO A 195 -5.38 -1.59 26.07
CA PRO A 195 -4.51 -1.64 24.90
C PRO A 195 -4.37 -3.03 24.28
N TYR A 196 -4.86 -4.11 24.93
CA TYR A 196 -4.83 -5.49 24.44
C TYR A 196 -6.22 -6.09 24.24
N MET A 197 -7.27 -5.27 24.24
CA MET A 197 -8.59 -5.77 23.86
C MET A 197 -8.55 -6.39 22.45
N ASN A 198 -9.42 -7.38 22.21
CA ASN A 198 -9.44 -8.17 20.97
C ASN A 198 -9.51 -7.31 19.69
N LEU A 199 -10.13 -6.12 19.74
CA LEU A 199 -10.20 -5.21 18.59
C LEU A 199 -8.84 -4.60 18.21
N VAL A 200 -7.86 -4.53 19.13
CA VAL A 200 -6.52 -3.98 18.87
C VAL A 200 -5.62 -5.05 18.24
N THR A 201 -5.79 -5.24 16.94
CA THR A 201 -5.07 -6.25 16.14
C THR A 201 -3.97 -5.59 15.28
N LEU A 202 -2.72 -5.70 15.72
CA LEU A 202 -1.56 -5.11 15.04
C LEU A 202 -0.72 -6.19 14.35
N GLY A 203 -0.34 -5.93 13.10
CA GLY A 203 0.70 -6.67 12.40
C GLY A 203 1.98 -5.85 12.29
N TYR A 204 3.12 -6.52 12.13
CA TYR A 204 4.42 -5.86 12.07
C TYR A 204 5.38 -6.61 11.14
N LYS A 205 5.94 -5.86 10.18
CA LYS A 205 7.05 -6.27 9.31
C LYS A 205 6.79 -7.56 8.51
N ASP A 206 5.54 -7.80 8.14
CA ASP A 206 5.12 -9.02 7.45
C ASP A 206 4.09 -8.76 6.34
N PHE A 207 3.96 -7.52 5.88
CA PHE A 207 3.09 -7.15 4.78
C PHE A 207 3.75 -6.12 3.83
N MET A 208 3.38 -4.85 3.86
CA MET A 208 4.02 -3.88 2.96
C MET A 208 5.37 -3.43 3.51
N ASN A 209 6.38 -3.38 2.64
CA ASN A 209 7.67 -2.75 2.92
C ASN A 209 7.82 -1.50 2.04
N GLN A 210 7.59 -0.34 2.66
CA GLN A 210 7.69 0.97 2.03
C GLN A 210 8.92 1.71 2.59
N PRO A 211 9.87 2.14 1.73
CA PRO A 211 10.90 3.07 2.12
C PRO A 211 10.37 4.28 2.88
N TYR A 212 11.15 4.71 3.88
CA TYR A 212 10.84 5.77 4.84
C TYR A 212 9.75 5.45 5.87
N LEU A 213 9.12 4.27 5.82
CA LEU A 213 8.06 3.86 6.76
C LEU A 213 8.49 2.78 7.76
N SER A 214 9.78 2.65 8.06
CA SER A 214 10.24 1.74 9.11
C SER A 214 9.83 2.23 10.51
N ASN A 215 9.30 1.29 11.30
CA ASN A 215 8.68 1.49 12.61
C ASN A 215 7.51 2.48 12.58
N VAL A 216 6.84 2.61 11.42
CA VAL A 216 5.69 3.49 11.23
C VAL A 216 4.41 2.69 11.14
N ILE A 217 3.37 3.16 11.84
CA ILE A 217 1.98 2.79 11.59
C ILE A 217 1.20 3.99 11.04
N THR A 218 0.28 3.74 10.11
CA THR A 218 -0.56 4.76 9.49
C THR A 218 -1.99 4.67 10.01
N ASP A 219 -2.67 5.81 10.10
CA ASP A 219 -4.08 5.87 10.45
C ASP A 219 -4.81 6.96 9.65
N SER A 220 -6.00 6.63 9.15
CA SER A 220 -6.83 7.46 8.26
C SER A 220 -8.05 8.01 9.01
N HIS A 221 -8.78 8.96 8.42
CA HIS A 221 -9.95 9.62 9.00
C HIS A 221 -9.68 10.15 10.42
N PHE A 222 -8.48 10.69 10.64
CA PHE A 222 -7.85 10.73 11.95
C PHE A 222 -8.58 11.63 12.95
N ASP A 223 -8.60 12.95 12.73
CA ASP A 223 -9.34 13.87 13.61
C ASP A 223 -10.86 13.72 13.42
N ASN A 224 -11.32 13.46 12.18
CA ASN A 224 -12.73 13.26 11.82
C ASN A 224 -13.42 12.18 12.68
N ARG A 225 -12.69 11.18 13.17
CA ARG A 225 -13.21 10.07 13.97
C ARG A 225 -12.56 9.97 15.36
N ASP A 226 -11.92 11.04 15.82
CA ASP A 226 -11.20 11.10 17.10
C ASP A 226 -10.26 9.89 17.32
N ARG A 227 -9.34 9.65 16.37
CA ARG A 227 -8.46 8.46 16.36
C ARG A 227 -7.10 8.71 17.01
N HIS A 228 -6.93 9.82 17.70
CA HIS A 228 -5.66 10.17 18.34
C HIS A 228 -5.28 9.19 19.45
N GLY A 229 -6.24 8.83 20.31
CA GLY A 229 -6.00 7.91 21.42
C GLY A 229 -5.68 6.50 20.97
N ARG A 230 -6.36 5.99 19.94
CA ARG A 230 -6.05 4.67 19.40
C ARG A 230 -4.69 4.62 18.72
N LEU A 231 -4.29 5.67 17.97
CA LEU A 231 -2.97 5.70 17.36
C LEU A 231 -1.86 5.74 18.42
N VAL A 232 -2.02 6.56 19.47
CA VAL A 232 -1.09 6.57 20.62
C VAL A 232 -1.03 5.19 21.29
N THR A 233 -2.17 4.50 21.39
CA THR A 233 -2.22 3.13 21.91
C THR A 233 -1.43 2.16 21.02
N PHE A 234 -1.54 2.28 19.70
CA PHE A 234 -0.76 1.45 18.78
C PHE A 234 0.75 1.70 18.92
N LEU A 235 1.17 2.96 19.05
CA LEU A 235 2.57 3.29 19.31
C LEU A 235 3.06 2.68 20.64
N ALA A 236 2.23 2.72 21.68
CA ALA A 236 2.55 2.12 22.97
C ALA A 236 2.73 0.59 22.85
N ARG A 237 1.85 -0.08 22.10
CA ARG A 237 1.94 -1.52 21.80
C ARG A 237 3.17 -1.85 20.96
N MET A 238 3.47 -1.08 19.91
CA MET A 238 4.68 -1.25 19.10
C MET A 238 5.95 -1.16 19.96
N ASN A 239 6.04 -0.16 20.83
CA ASN A 239 7.18 -0.03 21.74
C ASN A 239 7.26 -1.21 22.73
N HIS A 240 6.14 -1.56 23.36
CA HIS A 240 6.11 -2.61 24.38
C HIS A 240 6.37 -4.02 23.80
N ASP A 241 5.72 -4.37 22.68
CA ASP A 241 5.73 -5.73 22.14
C ASP A 241 6.97 -6.02 21.29
N HIS A 242 7.56 -4.98 20.68
CA HIS A 242 8.69 -5.14 19.77
C HIS A 242 9.96 -4.37 20.20
N GLY A 243 9.90 -3.55 21.26
CA GLY A 243 11.05 -2.77 21.72
C GLY A 243 11.53 -1.70 20.72
N ILE A 244 10.66 -1.27 19.80
CA ILE A 244 11.01 -0.33 18.73
C ILE A 244 10.69 1.12 19.09
N LEU A 245 11.38 2.05 18.43
CA LEU A 245 11.04 3.47 18.47
C LEU A 245 9.83 3.71 17.58
N ALA A 246 8.64 3.67 18.18
CA ALA A 246 7.39 3.71 17.44
C ALA A 246 7.10 5.10 16.86
N ARG A 247 6.62 5.11 15.62
CA ARG A 247 6.21 6.29 14.88
C ARG A 247 4.82 6.09 14.29
N GLY A 248 4.09 7.19 14.12
CA GLY A 248 2.75 7.19 13.58
C GLY A 248 2.55 8.30 12.55
N ILE A 249 1.74 8.03 11.53
CA ILE A 249 1.21 9.05 10.63
C ILE A 249 -0.32 9.00 10.72
N GLY A 250 -0.92 10.02 11.31
CA GLY A 250 -2.38 10.23 11.32
C GLY A 250 -2.77 11.20 10.21
N LEU A 251 -3.80 10.88 9.43
CA LEU A 251 -4.28 11.73 8.32
C LEU A 251 -5.76 11.98 8.43
N ASP A 252 -6.14 13.26 8.38
CA ASP A 252 -7.52 13.66 8.21
C ASP A 252 -8.04 13.31 6.81
N GLU A 253 -9.36 13.31 6.66
CA GLU A 253 -9.99 13.17 5.35
C GLU A 253 -9.48 14.23 4.35
N SER A 254 -9.50 13.89 3.06
CA SER A 254 -9.06 14.74 1.95
C SER A 254 -7.66 15.34 2.17
N THR A 255 -6.76 14.51 2.70
CA THR A 255 -5.37 14.87 2.99
C THR A 255 -4.46 13.70 2.67
N ALA A 256 -3.29 13.99 2.08
CA ALA A 256 -2.29 13.00 1.74
C ALA A 256 -0.88 13.41 2.18
N VAL A 257 -0.06 12.41 2.52
CA VAL A 257 1.40 12.54 2.54
C VAL A 257 1.95 11.89 1.27
N CYS A 258 2.47 12.70 0.36
CA CYS A 258 3.13 12.26 -0.87
C CYS A 258 4.64 12.25 -0.65
N ILE A 259 5.19 11.06 -0.39
CA ILE A 259 6.60 10.84 -0.05
C ILE A 259 7.42 10.68 -1.33
N GLU A 260 8.31 11.65 -1.56
CA GLU A 260 9.27 11.66 -2.65
C GLU A 260 10.39 10.63 -2.42
N SER A 261 11.14 10.32 -3.49
CA SER A 261 12.25 9.35 -3.49
C SER A 261 13.45 9.75 -2.63
N ASN A 262 13.46 10.97 -2.09
CA ASN A 262 14.46 11.47 -1.15
C ASN A 262 13.97 11.47 0.32
N GLY A 263 12.73 11.03 0.58
CA GLY A 263 12.12 10.99 1.92
C GLY A 263 11.40 12.28 2.34
N THR A 264 11.33 13.30 1.46
CA THR A 264 10.47 14.47 1.71
C THR A 264 9.00 14.10 1.48
N GLY A 265 8.18 14.21 2.52
CA GLY A 265 6.72 14.07 2.42
C GLY A 265 6.06 15.43 2.17
N LYS A 266 5.43 15.61 1.00
CA LYS A 266 4.58 16.77 0.71
C LYS A 266 3.17 16.53 1.27
N ILE A 267 2.60 17.53 1.93
CA ILE A 267 1.28 17.42 2.56
C ILE A 267 0.25 18.09 1.65
N ILE A 268 -0.49 17.28 0.90
CA ILE A 268 -1.42 17.75 -0.14
C ILE A 268 -2.87 17.55 0.33
N GLY A 269 -3.71 18.56 0.17
CA GLY A 269 -5.14 18.48 0.47
C GLY A 269 -5.66 19.60 1.36
N PHE A 270 -6.70 19.31 2.14
CA PHE A 270 -7.50 20.31 2.86
C PHE A 270 -7.54 20.13 4.39
N GLY A 271 -7.22 18.94 4.90
CA GLY A 271 -7.15 18.65 6.34
C GLY A 271 -5.74 18.74 6.90
N SER A 272 -5.45 18.01 7.98
CA SER A 272 -4.11 17.96 8.58
C SER A 272 -3.47 16.58 8.51
N ALA A 273 -2.13 16.58 8.45
CA ALA A 273 -1.29 15.42 8.68
C ALA A 273 -0.61 15.53 10.05
N TYR A 274 -0.51 14.41 10.76
CA TYR A 274 0.04 14.32 12.11
C TYR A 274 1.18 13.31 12.11
N PHE A 275 2.38 13.77 12.45
CA PHE A 275 3.57 12.93 12.57
C PHE A 275 3.89 12.70 14.04
N LEU A 276 3.64 11.48 14.53
CA LEU A 276 3.83 11.08 15.91
C LEU A 276 5.16 10.34 16.03
N THR A 277 5.97 10.70 17.02
CA THR A 277 7.23 10.02 17.33
C THR A 277 7.35 9.86 18.84
N GLN A 278 7.56 8.63 19.31
CA GLN A 278 7.95 8.39 20.70
C GLN A 278 9.14 9.29 21.10
N ASN A 279 9.08 9.92 22.27
CA ASN A 279 10.08 10.90 22.68
C ASN A 279 11.37 10.26 23.22
N GLY A 280 12.08 9.53 22.35
CA GLY A 280 13.29 8.79 22.67
C GLY A 280 13.01 7.35 23.11
N MET A 281 14.01 6.47 22.95
CA MET A 281 13.84 5.03 23.20
C MET A 281 13.42 4.71 24.64
N ASP A 282 13.90 5.49 25.61
CA ASP A 282 13.60 5.29 27.04
C ASP A 282 12.22 5.82 27.44
N SER A 283 11.54 6.55 26.55
CA SER A 283 10.17 7.03 26.77
C SER A 283 9.14 5.92 26.53
N THR A 284 9.29 4.77 27.21
CA THR A 284 8.37 3.63 27.12
C THR A 284 7.06 3.89 27.87
N PRO A 285 5.95 3.19 27.64
CA PRO A 285 4.74 3.34 28.47
C PRO A 285 4.95 2.91 29.93
N GLU A 286 4.38 3.64 30.90
CA GLU A 286 4.35 3.23 32.31
C GLU A 286 3.43 2.03 32.55
N THR A 287 2.32 1.93 31.82
CA THR A 287 1.41 0.78 31.86
C THR A 287 0.86 0.51 30.47
N CYS A 288 1.22 -0.64 29.89
CA CYS A 288 0.67 -1.13 28.62
C CYS A 288 0.48 -2.64 28.75
N ARG A 289 -0.64 -3.07 29.32
CA ARG A 289 -0.97 -4.49 29.57
C ARG A 289 -2.47 -4.74 29.47
N ASP A 290 -2.85 -5.99 29.26
CA ASP A 290 -4.25 -6.39 29.15
C ASP A 290 -5.06 -6.07 30.41
N GLY A 291 -6.33 -5.71 30.21
CA GLY A 291 -7.30 -5.41 31.25
C GLY A 291 -7.00 -4.16 32.07
N SER A 292 -6.02 -3.33 31.69
CA SER A 292 -5.66 -2.08 32.37
C SER A 292 -5.69 -0.90 31.41
N PRO A 293 -6.16 0.28 31.83
CA PRO A 293 -6.00 1.50 31.06
C PRO A 293 -4.53 1.80 30.77
N LEU A 294 -4.27 2.32 29.56
CA LEU A 294 -2.95 2.79 29.16
C LEU A 294 -2.51 3.95 30.06
N ASP A 295 -1.27 3.90 30.52
CA ASP A 295 -0.58 5.05 31.10
C ASP A 295 0.74 5.24 30.35
N TRP A 296 0.88 6.41 29.74
CA TRP A 296 2.07 6.84 29.03
C TRP A 296 2.29 8.33 29.31
N TYR A 297 2.65 8.62 30.56
CA TYR A 297 2.71 9.98 31.09
C TYR A 297 4.02 10.65 30.69
N ARG A 298 5.16 10.04 31.06
CA ARG A 298 6.53 10.53 30.75
C ARG A 298 6.68 12.05 30.90
N TYR A 299 6.29 12.56 32.07
CA TYR A 299 6.30 13.99 32.40
C TYR A 299 5.55 14.86 31.38
N GLN A 300 4.43 14.36 30.87
CA GLN A 300 3.57 15.00 29.86
C GLN A 300 4.22 15.12 28.47
N LYS A 301 5.23 14.29 28.18
CA LYS A 301 6.05 14.38 26.96
C LYS A 301 6.31 13.03 26.31
N ALA A 302 5.40 12.07 26.46
CA ALA A 302 5.55 10.70 25.98
C ALA A 302 5.76 10.62 24.46
N VAL A 303 4.94 11.35 23.69
CA VAL A 303 4.95 11.33 22.24
C VAL A 303 5.06 12.76 21.72
N LYS A 304 6.05 13.02 20.86
CA LYS A 304 6.16 14.26 20.08
C LYS A 304 5.23 14.15 18.88
N VAL A 305 4.49 15.21 18.61
CA VAL A 305 3.58 15.31 17.46
C VAL A 305 3.91 16.58 16.70
N TYR A 306 4.05 16.44 15.39
CA TYR A 306 4.11 17.58 14.48
C TYR A 306 2.85 17.58 13.61
N LYS A 307 1.95 18.54 13.84
CA LYS A 307 0.71 18.71 13.09
C LYS A 307 0.94 19.70 11.96
N ILE A 308 0.68 19.30 10.72
CA ILE A 308 0.84 20.12 9.52
C ILE A 308 -0.52 20.28 8.85
N GLN A 309 -0.94 21.51 8.60
CA GLN A 309 -2.10 21.78 7.75
C GLN A 309 -1.71 21.56 6.30
N ALA A 310 -2.49 20.79 5.54
CA ALA A 310 -2.23 20.53 4.14
C ALA A 310 -2.45 21.77 3.27
N THR A 311 -1.77 21.81 2.12
CA THR A 311 -2.00 22.79 1.06
C THR A 311 -2.17 22.05 -0.27
N THR A 312 -3.00 22.56 -1.18
CA THR A 312 -3.21 21.88 -2.48
C THR A 312 -1.94 21.83 -3.34
N ASP A 313 -1.04 22.80 -3.17
CA ASP A 313 0.25 22.83 -3.87
C ASP A 313 1.37 21.99 -3.22
N GLY A 314 1.11 21.40 -2.06
CA GLY A 314 2.10 20.60 -1.32
C GLY A 314 3.34 21.40 -0.86
N SER A 315 3.23 22.71 -0.68
CA SER A 315 4.30 23.58 -0.17
C SER A 315 4.66 23.31 1.29
N HIS A 316 3.74 22.71 2.05
CA HIS A 316 4.04 22.18 3.38
C HIS A 316 4.61 20.76 3.32
N THR A 317 5.66 20.51 4.10
CA THR A 317 6.47 19.29 3.99
C THR A 317 6.87 18.73 5.34
N PHE A 318 7.26 17.45 5.37
CA PHE A 318 7.88 16.78 6.51
C PHE A 318 9.05 15.90 6.05
N ASP A 319 10.15 15.87 6.78
CA ASP A 319 11.30 15.01 6.45
C ASP A 319 11.23 13.66 7.17
N LEU A 320 10.88 12.60 6.44
CA LEU A 320 10.77 11.25 6.97
C LEU A 320 12.14 10.56 7.18
N ASN A 321 13.26 11.19 6.78
CA ASN A 321 14.58 10.67 7.14
C ASN A 321 14.90 10.96 8.61
N THR A 322 14.56 12.16 9.08
CA THR A 322 14.95 12.64 10.40
C THR A 322 13.81 12.55 11.42
N TRP A 323 12.55 12.59 10.98
CA TRP A 323 11.37 12.64 11.86
C TRP A 323 11.42 13.81 12.87
N GLY A 324 12.14 14.88 12.54
CA GLY A 324 12.37 16.02 13.43
C GLY A 324 11.31 17.11 13.28
N SER A 325 11.16 17.62 12.06
CA SER A 325 10.26 18.73 11.74
C SER A 325 9.99 18.82 10.24
N GLY A 326 9.24 19.84 9.86
CA GLY A 326 8.84 20.14 8.49
C GLY A 326 8.57 21.63 8.30
N THR A 327 7.77 21.96 7.30
CA THR A 327 7.28 23.32 7.05
C THR A 327 5.77 23.41 7.29
N GLY A 328 5.29 24.55 7.79
CA GLY A 328 3.85 24.83 7.93
C GLY A 328 3.14 24.12 9.10
N GLY A 329 3.88 23.52 10.03
CA GLY A 329 3.32 22.78 11.15
C GLY A 329 3.63 23.35 12.53
N ILE A 330 2.97 22.77 13.53
CA ILE A 330 3.09 23.10 14.95
C ILE A 330 3.47 21.87 15.78
N HIS A 331 4.22 22.10 16.84
CA HIS A 331 4.68 21.06 17.76
C HIS A 331 3.69 20.86 18.92
N MET A 332 3.46 19.59 19.27
CA MET A 332 2.61 19.20 20.39
C MET A 332 3.20 17.97 21.10
N TYR A 333 2.97 17.84 22.40
CA TYR A 333 3.15 16.60 23.12
C TYR A 333 1.81 15.92 23.34
N TYR A 334 1.78 14.61 23.09
CA TYR A 334 0.71 13.73 23.52
C TYR A 334 1.21 12.89 24.68
N TYR A 335 0.33 12.66 25.66
CA TYR A 335 0.56 11.75 26.77
C TYR A 335 -0.76 11.17 27.26
N VAL A 336 -0.71 10.00 27.89
CA VAL A 336 -1.90 9.31 28.41
C VAL A 336 -1.76 9.15 29.91
N ARG A 337 -2.82 9.43 30.66
CA ARG A 337 -2.88 9.18 32.10
C ARG A 337 -4.18 8.47 32.44
N GLY A 338 -4.10 7.27 33.01
CA GLY A 338 -5.28 6.47 33.37
C GLY A 338 -6.29 6.29 32.23
N GLY A 339 -5.83 6.00 31.02
CA GLY A 339 -6.70 5.79 29.85
C GLY A 339 -7.26 7.07 29.22
N VAL A 340 -6.79 8.25 29.63
CA VAL A 340 -7.22 9.54 29.04
C VAL A 340 -6.05 10.18 28.30
N LEU A 341 -6.28 10.51 27.03
CA LEU A 341 -5.31 11.24 26.20
C LEU A 341 -5.34 12.74 26.51
N TYR A 342 -4.15 13.33 26.63
CA TYR A 342 -3.93 14.75 26.75
C TYR A 342 -3.02 15.25 25.63
N LYS A 343 -3.27 16.48 25.15
CA LYS A 343 -2.53 17.13 24.07
C LYS A 343 -2.09 18.52 24.54
N THR A 344 -0.80 18.83 24.47
CA THR A 344 -0.24 20.13 24.92
C THR A 344 0.70 20.71 23.86
N PHE A 345 0.69 22.02 23.66
CA PHE A 345 1.64 22.70 22.76
C PHE A 345 2.98 22.95 23.46
N TYR A 346 4.07 23.07 22.70
CA TYR A 346 5.39 23.44 23.21
C TYR A 346 6.24 24.22 22.22
#